data_AF-A0A0D5ZE63-F1
#
_entry.id   AF-A0A0D5ZE63-F1
#
_cell.length_a   1.000
_cell.length_b   1.000
_cell.length_c   1.000
_cell.angle_alpha   90.00
_cell.angle_beta   90.00
_cell.angle_gamma   90.00
#
_symmetry.space_group_name_H-M   'P 1'
#
loop_
_entity.id
_entity.type
_entity.pdbx_description
1 polymer ?
#
loop_
_entity_poly.entity_id
_entity_poly.type
_entity_poly.pdbx_seq_one_letter_code
_entity_poly.pdbx_strand_id
1 'polypeptide(L)'
;MSNQDKLVSGSSFLYLFVPVIALIAALVSRKELYLDYVHVLMGALWTGIDLFMGIVIGRVLSKVNVPARVEFIKKMMPMMLFLMPSLSSVTITAGIYLAIWEGIFNLHYYAIIAAGVIVIILLIQGLGIFLPNELRIFLELRKEEPDVGKISRLGMINFKLSGSQAFFQIALIFVMANLAAMNFYF
;
A
#
# COMPACT_ATOMS: atom_id res chain seq x y z
N MET A 1 -0.40 -13.72 33.12
CA MET A 1 -0.99 -13.17 31.88
C MET A 1 0.16 -12.70 31.02
N SER A 2 0.51 -13.50 30.01
CA SER A 2 1.68 -13.29 29.15
C SER A 2 1.47 -12.03 28.29
N ASN A 3 2.53 -11.27 28.09
CA ASN A 3 2.57 -9.96 27.39
C ASN A 3 2.28 -10.05 25.87
N GLN A 4 1.55 -11.08 25.43
CA GLN A 4 1.17 -11.37 24.04
C GLN A 4 -0.10 -10.60 23.60
N ASP A 5 -0.76 -9.88 24.50
CA ASP A 5 -2.09 -9.29 24.30
C ASP A 5 -2.14 -7.94 23.57
N LYS A 6 -1.04 -7.39 23.06
CA LYS A 6 -1.10 -6.15 22.23
C LYS A 6 -0.29 -6.24 20.94
N LEU A 7 -0.44 -7.33 20.19
CA LEU A 7 -0.03 -7.35 18.77
C LEU A 7 -0.78 -6.30 17.95
N VAL A 8 -2.01 -5.97 18.34
CA VAL A 8 -2.81 -4.86 17.78
C VAL A 8 -3.03 -3.85 18.90
N SER A 9 -2.27 -2.75 18.88
CA SER A 9 -2.53 -1.59 19.74
C SER A 9 -3.79 -0.86 19.26
N GLY A 10 -4.51 -0.16 20.14
CA GLY A 10 -5.61 0.72 19.74
C GLY A 10 -5.21 1.78 18.71
N SER A 11 -3.92 2.14 18.67
CA SER A 11 -3.36 3.02 17.63
C SER A 11 -3.40 2.41 16.22
N SER A 12 -3.51 1.09 16.08
CA SER A 12 -3.56 0.41 14.77
C SER A 12 -4.82 0.75 13.99
N PHE A 13 -5.93 1.01 14.70
CA PHE A 13 -7.18 1.46 14.08
C PHE A 13 -7.04 2.87 13.48
N LEU A 14 -6.13 3.70 14.00
CA LEU A 14 -5.89 5.03 13.42
C LEU A 14 -5.33 4.91 11.99
N TYR A 15 -4.46 3.93 11.73
CA TYR A 15 -3.91 3.69 10.39
C TYR A 15 -4.99 3.31 9.38
N LEU A 16 -6.08 2.68 9.83
CA LEU A 16 -7.23 2.36 8.99
C LEU A 16 -8.15 3.57 8.81
N PHE A 17 -8.59 4.18 9.91
CA PHE A 17 -9.68 5.16 9.86
C PHE A 17 -9.23 6.55 9.40
N VAL A 18 -8.00 6.98 9.67
CA VAL A 18 -7.56 8.34 9.31
C VAL A 18 -7.61 8.57 7.79
N PRO A 19 -7.02 7.70 6.93
CA PRO A 19 -7.13 7.88 5.48
C PRO A 19 -8.58 7.82 4.97
N VAL A 20 -9.39 6.91 5.52
CA VAL A 20 -10.78 6.73 5.11
C VAL A 20 -11.63 7.95 5.47
N ILE A 21 -11.46 8.51 6.67
CA ILE A 21 -12.15 9.73 7.09
C ILE A 21 -11.71 10.91 6.22
N ALA A 22 -10.43 11.02 5.88
CA ALA A 22 -9.93 12.06 4.98
C ALA A 22 -10.59 11.99 3.60
N LEU A 23 -10.73 10.78 3.03
CA LEU A 23 -11.45 10.57 1.78
C LEU A 23 -12.92 10.99 1.87
N ILE A 24 -13.63 10.54 2.91
CA ILE A 24 -15.04 10.88 3.10
C ILE A 24 -15.20 12.41 3.23
N ALA A 25 -14.35 13.05 4.02
CA ALA A 25 -14.37 14.51 4.18
C ALA A 25 -14.12 15.24 2.85
N ALA A 26 -13.18 14.77 2.03
CA ALA A 26 -12.92 15.33 0.71
C ALA A 26 -14.13 15.17 -0.23
N LEU A 27 -14.73 13.98 -0.30
CA LEU A 27 -15.91 13.71 -1.13
C LEU A 27 -17.13 14.55 -0.71
N VAL A 28 -17.39 14.68 0.59
CA VAL A 28 -18.48 15.50 1.13
C VAL A 28 -18.26 16.98 0.85
N SER A 29 -17.01 17.44 0.85
CA SER A 29 -16.69 18.85 0.56
C SER A 29 -17.04 19.29 -0.86
N ARG A 30 -17.17 18.35 -1.81
CA ARG A 30 -17.38 18.60 -3.26
C ARG A 30 -16.31 19.50 -3.88
N LYS A 31 -15.16 19.69 -3.23
CA LYS A 31 -14.03 20.48 -3.73
C LYS A 31 -13.01 19.54 -4.34
N GLU A 32 -12.81 19.67 -5.65
CA GLU A 32 -11.82 18.89 -6.41
C GLU A 32 -10.43 18.96 -5.81
N LEU A 33 -9.99 20.17 -5.43
CA LEU A 33 -8.69 20.40 -4.77
C LEU A 33 -8.48 19.52 -3.51
N TYR A 34 -9.51 19.31 -2.70
CA TYR A 34 -9.38 18.50 -1.48
C TYR A 34 -9.24 17.02 -1.82
N LEU A 35 -9.97 16.57 -2.84
CA LEU A 35 -9.87 15.19 -3.32
C LEU A 35 -8.50 14.94 -3.96
N ASP A 36 -7.96 15.92 -4.70
CA ASP A 36 -6.61 15.87 -5.27
C ASP A 36 -5.54 15.80 -4.17
N TYR A 37 -5.62 16.65 -3.15
CA TYR A 37 -4.71 16.55 -2.01
C TYR A 37 -4.77 15.18 -1.33
N VAL A 38 -5.96 14.63 -1.10
CA VAL A 38 -6.10 13.28 -0.51
C VAL A 38 -5.49 12.23 -1.44
N HIS A 39 -5.78 12.28 -2.73
CA HIS A 39 -5.26 11.35 -3.71
C HIS A 39 -3.73 11.37 -3.74
N VAL A 40 -3.12 12.54 -3.90
CA VAL A 40 -1.68 12.71 -4.04
C VAL A 40 -0.97 12.35 -2.74
N LEU A 41 -1.44 12.82 -1.58
CA LEU A 41 -0.79 12.54 -0.29
C LEU A 41 -0.84 11.05 0.07
N MET A 42 -1.99 10.41 -0.11
CA MET A 42 -2.13 8.97 0.18
C MET A 42 -1.33 8.13 -0.82
N GLY A 43 -1.33 8.52 -2.11
CA GLY A 43 -0.59 7.82 -3.15
C GLY A 43 0.92 7.96 -3.00
N ALA A 44 1.40 9.17 -2.66
CA ALA A 44 2.81 9.43 -2.38
C ALA A 44 3.28 8.66 -1.15
N LEU A 45 2.48 8.61 -0.07
CA LEU A 45 2.83 7.84 1.11
C LEU A 45 2.84 6.34 0.82
N TRP A 46 1.83 5.82 0.12
CA TRP A 46 1.75 4.42 -0.27
C TRP A 46 2.97 4.01 -1.11
N THR A 47 3.26 4.76 -2.17
CA THR A 47 4.40 4.50 -3.06
C THR A 47 5.73 4.68 -2.34
N GLY A 48 5.84 5.69 -1.48
CA GLY A 48 7.04 5.95 -0.69
C GLY A 48 7.36 4.81 0.27
N ILE A 49 6.34 4.25 0.92
CA ILE A 49 6.50 3.06 1.76
C ILE A 49 6.96 1.88 0.91
N ASP A 50 6.32 1.59 -0.22
CA ASP A 50 6.72 0.45 -1.04
C ASP A 50 8.16 0.54 -1.57
N LEU A 51 8.53 1.73 -2.03
CA LEU A 51 9.88 2.01 -2.47
C LEU A 51 10.88 1.80 -1.33
N PHE A 52 10.62 2.38 -0.17
CA PHE A 52 11.49 2.27 0.99
C PHE A 52 11.61 0.82 1.49
N MET A 53 10.48 0.12 1.59
CA MET A 53 10.41 -1.26 2.07
C MET A 53 11.13 -2.22 1.12
N GLY A 54 10.94 -2.06 -0.19
CA GLY A 54 11.58 -2.91 -1.18
C GLY A 54 13.08 -2.64 -1.38
N ILE A 55 13.45 -1.37 -1.51
CA ILE A 55 14.80 -0.97 -1.90
C ILE A 55 15.72 -0.83 -0.69
N VAL A 56 15.26 -0.20 0.38
CA VAL A 56 16.09 0.11 1.56
C VAL A 56 16.00 -1.02 2.57
N ILE A 57 14.81 -1.27 3.11
CA ILE A 57 14.62 -2.25 4.19
C ILE A 57 14.94 -3.67 3.72
N GLY A 58 14.48 -4.06 2.52
CA GLY A 58 14.81 -5.35 1.93
C GLY A 58 16.31 -5.62 1.82
N ARG A 59 17.13 -4.59 1.51
CA ARG A 59 18.60 -4.71 1.44
C ARG A 59 19.28 -4.70 2.80
N VAL A 60 18.76 -3.93 3.75
CA VAL A 60 19.29 -3.91 5.12
C VAL A 60 19.05 -5.28 5.76
N LEU A 61 17.81 -5.76 5.72
CA LEU A 61 17.43 -7.00 6.38
C LEU A 61 18.04 -8.24 5.74
N SER A 62 18.40 -8.21 4.45
CA SER A 62 19.09 -9.34 3.80
C SER A 62 20.46 -9.64 4.44
N LYS A 63 21.10 -8.64 5.05
CA LYS A 63 22.42 -8.76 5.71
C LYS A 63 22.34 -9.00 7.21
N VAL A 64 21.15 -8.85 7.80
CA VAL A 64 20.92 -9.01 9.24
C VAL A 64 20.63 -10.49 9.54
N ASN A 65 21.05 -10.94 10.73
CA ASN A 65 20.77 -12.30 11.20
C ASN A 65 19.25 -12.56 11.34
N VAL A 66 18.86 -13.83 11.33
CA VAL A 66 17.45 -14.22 11.34
C VAL A 66 16.69 -13.68 12.56
N PRO A 67 17.22 -13.78 13.80
CA PRO A 67 16.50 -13.31 14.98
C PRO A 67 16.19 -11.81 14.94
N ALA A 68 17.16 -10.96 14.59
CA ALA A 68 16.93 -9.52 14.52
C ALA A 68 16.00 -9.12 13.38
N ARG A 69 16.05 -9.84 12.25
CA ARG A 69 15.09 -9.66 11.15
C ARG A 69 13.66 -9.97 11.59
N VAL A 70 13.45 -11.05 12.34
CA VAL A 70 12.14 -11.45 12.85
C VAL A 70 11.61 -10.41 13.84
N GLU A 71 12.45 -9.89 14.73
CA GLU A 71 12.05 -8.82 15.67
C GLU A 71 11.59 -7.54 14.95
N PHE A 72 12.28 -7.14 13.87
CA PHE A 72 11.82 -6.03 13.05
C PHE A 72 10.47 -6.33 12.38
N ILE A 73 10.35 -7.48 11.71
CA ILE A 73 9.11 -7.88 11.01
C ILE A 73 7.95 -7.92 12.00
N LYS A 74 8.15 -8.49 13.20
CA LYS A 74 7.12 -8.61 14.24
C LYS A 74 6.54 -7.26 14.66
N LYS A 75 7.36 -6.23 14.79
CA LYS A 75 6.91 -4.89 15.18
C LYS A 75 6.24 -4.15 14.03
N MET A 76 6.72 -4.37 12.81
CA MET A 76 6.24 -3.70 11.61
C MET A 76 4.93 -4.29 11.08
N MET A 77 4.79 -5.62 11.12
CA MET A 77 3.69 -6.36 10.49
C MET A 77 2.30 -5.84 10.85
N PRO A 78 1.98 -5.60 12.14
CA PRO A 78 0.65 -5.12 12.50
C PRO A 78 0.35 -3.75 11.90
N MET A 79 1.33 -2.86 11.79
CA MET A 79 1.13 -1.54 11.17
C MET A 79 0.81 -1.68 9.68
N MET A 80 1.59 -2.49 8.96
CA MET A 80 1.42 -2.67 7.51
C MET A 80 0.08 -3.28 7.14
N LEU A 81 -0.39 -4.25 7.94
CA LEU A 81 -1.66 -4.96 7.72
C LEU A 81 -2.88 -4.03 7.71
N PHE A 82 -2.84 -2.91 8.45
CA PHE A 82 -3.92 -1.92 8.46
C PHE A 82 -3.62 -0.71 7.57
N LEU A 83 -2.37 -0.25 7.56
CA LEU A 83 -1.98 0.98 6.86
C LEU A 83 -2.00 0.80 5.34
N MET A 84 -1.37 -0.24 4.80
CA MET A 84 -1.19 -0.37 3.35
C MET A 84 -2.51 -0.59 2.60
N PRO A 85 -3.43 -1.46 3.06
CA PRO A 85 -4.74 -1.58 2.43
C PRO A 85 -5.55 -0.29 2.50
N SER A 86 -5.43 0.47 3.59
CA SER A 86 -6.13 1.75 3.74
C SER A 86 -5.60 2.79 2.75
N LEU A 87 -4.29 3.03 2.72
CA LEU A 87 -3.66 4.01 1.83
C LEU A 87 -3.92 3.69 0.35
N SER A 88 -3.75 2.42 -0.04
CA SER A 88 -3.96 1.99 -1.42
C SER A 88 -5.42 2.15 -1.85
N SER A 89 -6.37 1.68 -1.02
CA SER A 89 -7.79 1.78 -1.33
C SER A 89 -8.25 3.24 -1.44
N VAL A 90 -7.79 4.11 -0.54
CA VAL A 90 -8.12 5.54 -0.57
C VAL A 90 -7.52 6.21 -1.80
N THR A 91 -6.25 5.94 -2.12
CA THR A 91 -5.58 6.50 -3.30
C THR A 91 -6.31 6.13 -4.58
N ILE A 92 -6.60 4.84 -4.78
CA ILE A 92 -7.29 4.34 -5.98
C ILE A 92 -8.68 4.95 -6.08
N THR A 93 -9.44 4.95 -4.98
CA THR A 93 -10.80 5.51 -4.96
C THR A 93 -10.78 7.00 -5.28
N ALA A 94 -9.93 7.78 -4.63
CA ALA A 94 -9.81 9.21 -4.87
C ALA A 94 -9.43 9.52 -6.33
N GLY A 95 -8.50 8.75 -6.91
CA GLY A 95 -8.08 8.92 -8.31
C GLY A 95 -9.20 8.64 -9.32
N ILE A 96 -10.01 7.61 -9.07
CA ILE A 96 -11.19 7.31 -9.91
C ILE A 96 -12.21 8.46 -9.83
N TYR A 97 -12.50 8.95 -8.62
CA TYR A 97 -13.44 10.06 -8.44
C TYR A 97 -12.93 11.36 -9.07
N LEU A 98 -11.63 11.66 -9.00
CA LEU A 98 -11.02 12.79 -9.69
C LEU A 98 -11.22 12.68 -11.20
N ALA A 99 -10.88 11.54 -11.79
CA ALA A 99 -11.06 11.31 -13.22
C ALA A 99 -12.52 11.47 -13.67
N ILE A 100 -13.48 11.08 -12.82
CA ILE A 100 -14.91 11.26 -13.08
C ILE A 100 -15.30 12.73 -12.98
N TRP A 101 -14.83 13.45 -11.96
CA TRP A 101 -15.17 14.86 -11.73
C TRP A 101 -14.58 15.78 -12.80
N GLU A 102 -13.39 15.48 -13.28
CA GLU A 102 -12.72 16.18 -14.38
C GLU A 102 -13.30 15.80 -15.77
N GLY A 103 -14.14 14.76 -15.85
CA GLY A 103 -14.74 14.30 -17.10
C GLY A 103 -13.77 13.54 -18.02
N ILE A 104 -12.62 13.10 -17.50
CA ILE A 104 -11.59 12.37 -18.26
C ILE A 104 -11.71 10.85 -18.15
N PHE A 105 -12.61 10.34 -17.30
CA PHE A 105 -12.85 8.90 -17.14
C PHE A 105 -13.54 8.31 -18.37
N ASN A 106 -12.75 8.02 -19.41
CA ASN A 106 -13.23 7.44 -20.66
C ASN A 106 -12.28 6.31 -21.09
N LEU A 107 -12.85 5.13 -21.32
CA LEU A 107 -12.12 3.93 -21.77
C LEU A 107 -11.61 4.04 -23.21
N HIS A 108 -11.94 5.11 -23.93
CA HIS A 108 -11.33 5.42 -25.22
C HIS A 108 -9.87 5.89 -25.08
N TYR A 109 -9.53 6.52 -23.94
CA TYR A 109 -8.17 7.03 -23.73
C TYR A 109 -7.22 5.91 -23.31
N TYR A 110 -6.16 5.69 -24.11
CA TYR A 110 -5.16 4.66 -23.86
C TYR A 110 -4.51 4.78 -22.48
N ALA A 111 -4.34 6.01 -21.99
CA ALA A 111 -3.77 6.25 -20.67
C ALA A 111 -4.69 5.81 -19.52
N ILE A 112 -6.02 5.92 -19.66
CA ILE A 112 -6.98 5.39 -18.67
C ILE A 112 -6.95 3.85 -18.68
N ILE A 113 -6.88 3.23 -19.87
CA ILE A 113 -6.72 1.77 -19.99
C ILE A 113 -5.42 1.33 -19.32
N ALA A 114 -4.31 2.00 -19.63
CA ALA A 114 -3.00 1.69 -19.06
C ALA A 114 -3.00 1.82 -17.53
N ALA A 115 -3.56 2.90 -16.99
CA ALA A 115 -3.72 3.08 -15.55
C ALA A 115 -4.55 1.94 -14.93
N GLY A 116 -5.68 1.59 -15.55
CA GLY A 116 -6.54 0.49 -15.10
C GLY A 116 -5.82 -0.86 -15.07
N VAL A 117 -5.05 -1.19 -16.12
CA VAL A 117 -4.26 -2.43 -16.19
C VAL A 117 -3.22 -2.47 -15.07
N ILE A 118 -2.49 -1.38 -14.85
CA ILE A 118 -1.49 -1.31 -13.78
C ILE A 118 -2.15 -1.46 -12.41
N VAL A 119 -3.27 -0.78 -12.16
CA VAL A 119 -4.04 -0.91 -10.91
C VAL A 119 -4.50 -2.34 -10.68
N ILE A 120 -4.95 -3.05 -11.73
CA ILE A 120 -5.33 -4.48 -11.62
C ILE A 120 -4.13 -5.34 -11.22
N ILE A 121 -2.96 -5.12 -11.82
CA ILE A 121 -1.71 -5.83 -11.46
C ILE A 121 -1.37 -5.58 -9.99
N LEU A 122 -1.40 -4.31 -9.56
CA LEU A 122 -1.15 -3.92 -8.17
C LEU A 122 -2.14 -4.57 -7.20
N LEU A 123 -3.42 -4.65 -7.58
CA LEU A 123 -4.47 -5.26 -6.77
C LEU A 123 -4.30 -6.78 -6.65
N ILE A 124 -3.87 -7.46 -7.72
CA ILE A 124 -3.49 -8.87 -7.69
C ILE A 124 -2.29 -9.10 -6.77
N GLN A 125 -1.26 -8.25 -6.83
CA GLN A 125 -0.11 -8.35 -5.94
C GLN A 125 -0.52 -8.12 -4.48
N GLY A 126 -1.26 -7.05 -4.21
CA GLY A 126 -1.72 -6.66 -2.88
C GLY A 126 -2.62 -7.70 -2.22
N LEU A 127 -3.73 -8.05 -2.87
CA LEU A 127 -4.71 -8.98 -2.30
C LEU A 127 -4.31 -10.46 -2.46
N GLY A 128 -3.69 -10.80 -3.59
CA GLY A 128 -3.37 -12.19 -3.92
C GLY A 128 -2.08 -12.70 -3.29
N ILE A 129 -1.13 -11.82 -2.95
CA ILE A 129 0.19 -12.22 -2.46
C ILE A 129 0.55 -11.56 -1.13
N PHE A 130 0.49 -10.22 -1.03
CA PHE A 130 0.88 -9.51 0.19
C PHE A 130 0.00 -9.86 1.37
N LEU A 131 -1.29 -9.56 1.28
CA LEU A 131 -2.25 -9.75 2.35
C LEU A 131 -2.23 -11.20 2.91
N PRO A 132 -2.27 -12.27 2.09
CA PRO A 132 -2.20 -13.62 2.63
C PRO A 132 -0.86 -13.93 3.30
N ASN A 133 0.26 -13.39 2.82
CA ASN A 133 1.56 -13.54 3.49
C ASN A 133 1.61 -12.79 4.82
N GLU A 134 1.10 -11.56 4.88
CA GLU A 134 1.04 -10.76 6.09
C GLU A 134 0.16 -11.41 7.15
N LEU A 135 -1.02 -11.93 6.75
CA LEU A 135 -1.90 -12.68 7.63
C LEU A 135 -1.22 -13.97 8.13
N ARG A 136 -0.50 -14.70 7.27
CA ARG A 136 0.26 -15.89 7.70
C ARG A 136 1.33 -15.56 8.73
N ILE A 137 2.06 -14.44 8.54
CA ILE A 137 3.05 -13.98 9.51
C ILE A 137 2.37 -13.56 10.81
N PHE A 138 1.29 -12.78 10.73
CA PHE A 138 0.53 -12.33 11.88
C PHE A 138 -0.01 -13.50 12.72
N LEU A 139 -0.58 -14.51 12.06
CA LEU A 139 -1.06 -15.73 12.73
C LEU A 139 0.09 -16.55 13.33
N GLU A 140 1.25 -16.62 12.66
CA GLU A 140 2.43 -17.30 13.20
C GLU A 140 2.96 -16.62 14.47
N LEU A 141 2.95 -15.29 14.50
CA LEU A 141 3.35 -14.50 15.67
C LEU A 141 2.43 -14.65 16.89
N ARG A 142 1.21 -15.17 16.71
CA ARG A 142 0.24 -15.43 17.78
C ARG A 142 0.39 -16.81 18.43
N LYS A 143 1.26 -17.68 17.91
CA LYS A 143 1.50 -19.00 18.49
C LYS A 143 2.38 -18.90 19.73
N GLU A 144 2.29 -19.90 20.62
CA GLU A 144 3.14 -20.01 21.81
C GLU A 144 4.61 -20.14 21.43
N GLU A 145 4.91 -20.92 20.39
CA GLU A 145 6.24 -21.10 19.81
C GLU A 145 6.24 -20.73 18.31
N PRO A 146 6.54 -19.46 17.97
CA PRO A 146 6.55 -18.99 16.58
C PRO A 146 7.71 -19.56 15.76
N ASP A 147 7.43 -20.02 14.53
CA ASP A 147 8.48 -20.41 13.57
C ASP A 147 9.20 -19.17 12.99
N VAL A 148 10.37 -18.88 13.54
CA VAL A 148 11.25 -17.78 13.11
C VAL A 148 11.70 -17.89 11.66
N GLY A 149 11.88 -19.10 11.14
CA GLY A 149 12.30 -19.35 9.76
C GLY A 149 11.20 -18.97 8.78
N LYS A 150 9.97 -19.37 9.09
CA LYS A 150 8.77 -19.01 8.31
C LYS A 150 8.50 -17.51 8.30
N ILE A 151 8.59 -16.84 9.46
CA ILE A 151 8.39 -15.39 9.57
C ILE A 151 9.44 -14.63 8.72
N SER A 152 10.71 -14.99 8.88
CA SER A 152 11.81 -14.40 8.12
C SER A 152 11.64 -14.60 6.62
N ARG A 153 11.32 -15.82 6.17
CA ARG A 153 11.14 -16.14 4.75
C ARG A 153 9.99 -15.35 4.13
N LEU A 154 8.81 -15.37 4.76
CA LEU A 154 7.63 -14.67 4.25
C LEU A 154 7.83 -13.15 4.26
N GLY A 155 8.43 -12.59 5.31
CA GLY A 155 8.72 -11.15 5.37
C GLY A 155 9.69 -10.71 4.27
N MET A 156 10.74 -11.49 4.00
CA MET A 156 11.67 -11.19 2.91
C MET A 156 11.03 -11.29 1.53
N ILE A 157 10.07 -12.21 1.34
CA ILE A 157 9.28 -12.28 0.11
C ILE A 157 8.46 -10.99 -0.06
N ASN A 158 7.78 -10.53 0.99
CA ASN A 158 7.00 -9.29 0.95
C ASN A 158 7.87 -8.07 0.66
N PHE A 159 9.06 -7.95 1.27
CA PHE A 159 9.97 -6.83 0.94
C PHE A 159 10.39 -6.86 -0.53
N LYS A 160 10.74 -8.03 -1.08
CA LYS A 160 11.08 -8.13 -2.51
C LYS A 160 9.90 -7.76 -3.42
N LEU A 161 8.71 -8.25 -3.08
CA LEU A 161 7.48 -7.92 -3.82
C LEU A 161 7.17 -6.42 -3.74
N SER A 162 7.51 -5.77 -2.62
CA SER A 162 7.26 -4.34 -2.42
C SER A 162 8.12 -3.50 -3.36
N GLY A 163 9.34 -3.96 -3.65
CA GLY A 163 10.16 -3.38 -4.73
C GLY A 163 9.52 -3.54 -6.11
N SER A 164 8.89 -4.68 -6.40
CA SER A 164 8.14 -4.86 -7.66
C SER A 164 6.89 -3.99 -7.70
N GLN A 165 6.19 -3.82 -6.58
CA GLN A 165 5.01 -2.98 -6.47
C GLN A 165 5.36 -1.51 -6.73
N ALA A 166 6.46 -1.03 -6.14
CA ALA A 166 6.99 0.31 -6.34
C ALA A 166 7.29 0.61 -7.82
N PHE A 167 7.81 -0.36 -8.57
CA PHE A 167 8.05 -0.18 -10.01
C PHE A 167 6.74 0.12 -10.77
N PHE A 168 5.69 -0.67 -10.53
CA PHE A 168 4.38 -0.45 -11.16
C PHE A 168 3.74 0.86 -10.70
N GLN A 169 3.91 1.25 -9.43
CA GLN A 169 3.43 2.54 -8.94
C GLN A 169 4.16 3.72 -9.60
N ILE A 170 5.47 3.65 -9.83
CA ILE A 170 6.22 4.68 -10.56
C ILE A 170 5.72 4.77 -12.01
N ALA A 171 5.50 3.63 -12.66
CA ALA A 171 4.91 3.60 -14.00
C ALA A 171 3.50 4.23 -14.01
N LEU A 172 2.68 3.93 -13.00
CA LEU A 172 1.35 4.53 -12.84
C LEU A 172 1.44 6.04 -12.63
N ILE A 173 2.35 6.53 -11.78
CA ILE A 173 2.57 7.97 -11.59
C ILE A 173 2.93 8.65 -12.91
N PHE A 174 3.78 8.03 -13.74
CA PHE A 174 4.11 8.55 -15.06
C PHE A 174 2.87 8.64 -15.97
N VAL A 175 2.02 7.60 -15.98
CA VAL A 175 0.76 7.61 -16.74
C VAL A 175 -0.17 8.72 -16.24
N MET A 176 -0.36 8.84 -14.93
CA MET A 176 -1.23 9.84 -14.30
C MET A 176 -0.72 11.26 -14.51
N ALA A 177 0.59 11.51 -14.40
CA ALA A 177 1.18 12.82 -14.63
C ALA A 177 0.96 13.29 -16.07
N ASN A 178 1.04 12.39 -17.05
CA ASN A 178 0.77 12.74 -18.44
C ASN A 178 -0.73 12.90 -18.74
N LEU A 179 -1.62 12.17 -18.04
CA LEU A 179 -3.05 12.42 -18.07
C LEU A 179 -3.36 13.83 -17.58
N ALA A 180 -2.84 14.20 -16.41
CA ALA A 180 -3.03 15.52 -15.82
C ALA A 180 -2.42 16.65 -16.68
N ALA A 181 -1.27 16.40 -17.31
CA ALA A 181 -0.64 17.36 -18.22
C ALA A 181 -1.32 17.45 -19.61
N MET A 182 -2.39 16.68 -19.85
CA MET A 182 -3.09 16.58 -21.13
C MET A 182 -2.21 16.10 -22.30
N ASN A 183 -1.12 15.40 -22.04
CA ASN A 183 -0.19 14.93 -23.07
C ASN A 183 -0.75 13.76 -23.91
N PHE A 184 -1.87 13.15 -23.51
CA PHE A 184 -2.44 11.94 -24.14
C PHE A 184 -3.91 12.09 -24.59
N TYR A 185 -4.38 13.29 -24.94
CA TYR A 185 -5.71 13.49 -25.57
C TYR A 185 -5.75 13.09 -27.07
N PHE A 186 -5.06 12.02 -27.45
CA PHE A 186 -5.01 11.51 -28.83
C PHE A 186 -5.19 9.99 -28.87
#